data_AF-A0A2M8CYH3-F1
#
_entry.id   AF-A0A2M8CYH3-F1
#
_cell.length_a   1.000
_cell.length_b   1.000
_cell.length_c   1.000
_cell.angle_alpha   90.00
_cell.angle_beta   90.00
_cell.angle_gamma   90.00
#
_symmetry.space_group_name_H-M   'P 1'
#
loop_
_entity.id
_entity.type
_entity.pdbx_description
1 polymer ?
#
loop_
_entity_poly.entity_id
_entity_poly.type
_entity_poly.pdbx_seq_one_letter_code
_entity_poly.pdbx_strand_id
1 'polypeptide(L)' 'MERQQIEKAYARLFSTEDGGRVLAHLQMIAFMRAYSAESTDEQIRYAEGQRALVAHILRLISAGRGV' A
#
# COMPACT_ATOMS: atom_id res chain seq x y z
N MET A 1 5.73 -4.77 19.26
CA MET A 1 4.89 -5.85 18.71
C MET A 1 5.78 -6.73 17.85
N GLU A 2 5.64 -8.05 17.96
CA GLU A 2 6.45 -8.99 17.18
C GLU A 2 6.07 -8.90 15.69
N ARG A 3 7.06 -8.75 14.80
CA ARG A 3 6.85 -8.46 13.37
C ARG A 3 5.89 -9.45 12.70
N GLN A 4 6.01 -10.73 13.01
CA GLN A 4 5.15 -11.78 12.47
C GLN A 4 3.67 -11.60 12.85
N GLN A 5 3.39 -11.09 14.05
CA GLN A 5 2.01 -10.83 14.49
C GLN A 5 1.39 -9.69 13.68
N ILE A 6 2.17 -8.65 13.36
CA ILE A 6 1.74 -7.56 12.48
C ILE A 6 1.49 -8.06 11.07
N GLU A 7 2.41 -8.82 10.48
CA GLU A 7 2.25 -9.40 9.14
C GLU A 7 0.95 -10.23 9.06
N LYS A 8 0.72 -11.13 10.03
CA LYS A 8 -0.53 -11.91 10.12
C LYS A 8 -1.78 -11.03 10.31
N ALA A 9 -1.68 -9.92 11.05
CA ALA A 9 -2.79 -8.99 11.24
C ALA A 9 -3.12 -8.26 9.92
N TYR A 10 -2.12 -7.79 9.18
CA TYR A 10 -2.31 -7.18 7.86
C TYR A 10 -2.95 -8.17 6.88
N ALA A 11 -2.42 -9.39 6.79
CA ALA A 11 -2.99 -10.41 5.90
C ALA A 11 -4.45 -10.72 6.22
N ARG A 12 -4.80 -10.88 7.51
CA ARG A 12 -6.18 -11.14 7.95
C ARG A 12 -7.11 -9.95 7.72
N LEU A 13 -6.66 -8.73 7.99
CA LEU A 13 -7.49 -7.54 7.78
C LEU A 13 -7.85 -7.38 6.30
N PHE A 14 -6.84 -7.47 5.43
CA PHE A 14 -6.99 -7.28 3.98
C PHE A 14 -7.52 -8.51 3.23
N SER A 15 -7.86 -9.60 3.92
CA SER A 15 -8.64 -10.71 3.35
C SER A 15 -10.15 -10.54 3.53
N THR A 16 -10.60 -9.54 4.30
CA THR A 16 -12.03 -9.22 4.44
C THR A 16 -12.55 -8.45 3.23
N GLU A 17 -13.87 -8.41 3.02
CA GLU A 17 -14.48 -7.67 1.91
C GLU A 17 -14.12 -6.17 1.96
N ASP A 18 -14.34 -5.52 3.11
CA ASP A 18 -14.02 -4.11 3.27
C ASP A 18 -12.50 -3.85 3.26
N GLY A 19 -11.70 -4.79 3.80
CA GLY A 19 -10.24 -4.75 3.64
C GLY A 19 -9.83 -4.74 2.18
N GLY A 20 -10.41 -5.60 1.34
CA GLY A 20 -10.19 -5.62 -0.10
C GLY A 20 -10.55 -4.29 -0.78
N ARG A 21 -11.70 -3.70 -0.42
CA ARG A 21 -12.13 -2.38 -0.93
C ARG A 21 -11.13 -1.27 -0.56
N VAL A 22 -10.69 -1.24 0.70
CA VAL A 22 -9.69 -0.27 1.17
C VAL A 22 -8.35 -0.48 0.47
N LEU A 23 -7.88 -1.72 0.31
CA LEU A 23 -6.63 -2.00 -0.39
C LEU A 23 -6.67 -1.54 -1.85
N ALA A 24 -7.77 -1.83 -2.54
CA ALA A 24 -7.98 -1.38 -3.92
C ALA A 24 -7.97 0.15 -4.01
N HIS A 25 -8.63 0.84 -3.07
CA HIS A 25 -8.60 2.29 -2.99
C HIS A 25 -7.18 2.84 -2.76
N LEU A 26 -6.41 2.24 -1.83
CA LEU A 26 -5.02 2.61 -1.57
C LEU A 26 -4.12 2.42 -2.81
N GLN A 27 -4.31 1.31 -3.54
CA GLN A 27 -3.58 1.06 -4.78
C GLN A 27 -3.94 2.08 -5.87
N MET A 28 -5.21 2.45 -6.00
CA MET A 28 -5.67 3.47 -6.94
C MET A 28 -4.98 4.81 -6.66
N ILE A 29 -5.04 5.31 -5.42
CA ILE A 29 -4.48 6.63 -5.09
C ILE A 29 -2.96 6.69 -5.24
N ALA A 30 -2.25 5.57 -4.97
CA ALA A 30 -0.80 5.53 -5.00
C ALA A 30 -0.22 5.28 -6.40
N PHE A 31 -0.85 4.42 -7.20
CA PHE A 31 -0.28 3.94 -8.47
C PHE A 31 -0.97 4.48 -9.72
N MET A 32 -2.24 4.93 -9.65
CA MET A 32 -2.97 5.39 -10.86
C MET A 32 -2.83 6.88 -11.15
N ARG A 33 -1.99 7.61 -10.39
CA ARG A 33 -1.80 9.04 -10.60
C ARG A 33 -0.74 9.30 -11.68
N ALA A 34 -1.17 9.91 -12.78
CA ALA A 34 -0.28 10.42 -13.81
C ALA A 34 0.26 11.81 -13.41
N TYR A 35 1.55 12.04 -13.67
CA TYR A 35 2.21 13.32 -13.48
C TYR A 35 2.60 13.87 -14.85
N SER A 36 2.34 15.15 -15.10
CA SER A 36 2.75 15.84 -16.32
C SER A 36 4.18 16.37 -16.20
N ALA A 37 4.76 16.80 -17.32
CA ALA A 37 6.06 17.47 -17.34
C ALA A 37 6.13 18.74 -16.47
N GLU A 38 4.97 19.37 -16.18
CA GLU A 38 4.85 20.55 -15.34
C GLU A 38 4.73 20.23 -13.84
N SER A 39 4.74 18.94 -13.47
CA SER A 39 4.65 18.56 -12.06
C SER A 39 5.94 18.92 -11.33
N THR A 40 5.81 19.51 -10.13
CA THR A 40 6.98 19.87 -9.34
C THR A 40 7.63 18.64 -8.72
N ASP A 41 8.92 18.74 -8.42
CA ASP A 41 9.66 17.70 -7.71
C ASP A 41 9.01 17.32 -6.37
N GLU A 42 8.46 18.29 -5.64
CA GLU A 42 7.76 18.05 -4.37
C GLU A 42 6.53 17.17 -4.57
N GLN A 43 5.76 17.41 -5.63
CA GLN A 43 4.58 16.62 -5.96
C GLN A 43 4.97 15.18 -6.30
N ILE A 44 6.05 15.00 -7.08
CA ILE A 44 6.55 13.68 -7.46
C ILE A 44 7.09 12.95 -6.22
N ARG A 45 7.89 13.60 -5.37
CA ARG A 45 8.43 13.00 -4.14
C ARG A 45 7.33 12.61 -3.17
N TYR A 46 6.29 13.44 -3.00
CA TYR A 46 5.13 13.10 -2.18
C TYR A 46 4.43 11.83 -2.69
N ALA A 47 4.26 11.72 -4.01
CA ALA A 47 3.69 10.55 -4.66
C ALA A 47 4.52 9.28 -4.44
N GLU A 48 5.84 9.38 -4.55
CA GLU A 48 6.74 8.26 -4.28
C GLU A 48 6.64 7.79 -2.83
N GLY A 49 6.47 8.71 -1.88
CA GLY A 49 6.18 8.37 -0.49
C GLY A 49 4.91 7.53 -0.34
N GLN A 50 3.83 7.89 -1.05
CA GLN A 50 2.58 7.14 -1.06
C GLN A 50 2.77 5.74 -1.69
N ARG A 51 3.48 5.65 -2.83
CA ARG A 51 3.82 4.36 -3.48
C ARG A 51 4.63 3.45 -2.58
N ALA A 52 5.65 4.00 -1.92
CA ALA A 52 6.51 3.25 -1.01
C ALA A 52 5.71 2.68 0.18
N LEU A 53 4.78 3.47 0.74
CA LEU A 53 3.91 3.04 1.83
C LEU A 53 2.97 1.92 1.39
N VAL A 54 2.25 2.07 0.26
CA VAL A 54 1.33 1.04 -0.23
C VAL A 54 2.10 -0.24 -0.60
N ALA A 55 3.28 -0.12 -1.22
CA ALA A 55 4.14 -1.27 -1.49
C ALA A 55 4.59 -1.97 -0.18
N HIS A 56 4.82 -1.22 0.90
CA HIS A 56 5.13 -1.80 2.20
C HIS A 56 3.94 -2.58 2.78
N ILE A 57 2.73 -2.04 2.70
CA ILE A 57 1.49 -2.73 3.10
C ILE A 57 1.35 -4.05 2.33
N LEU A 58 1.55 -4.03 1.00
CA LEU A 58 1.47 -5.23 0.16
C LEU A 58 2.51 -6.29 0.59
N ARG A 59 3.73 -5.88 0.96
CA ARG A 59 4.76 -6.80 1.49
C ARG A 59 4.34 -7.42 2.82
N LEU A 60 3.79 -6.64 3.75
CA LEU A 60 3.28 -7.16 5.03
C LEU A 60 2.15 -8.19 4.82
N ILE A 61 1.25 -7.90 3.87
CA ILE A 61 0.17 -8.80 3.49
C ILE A 61 0.73 -10.11 2.89
N SER A 62 1.67 -10.05 1.94
CA SER A 62 2.27 -11.26 1.35
C SER A 62 2.96 -12.11 2.40
N ALA A 63 3.81 -11.49 3.22
CA ALA A 63 4.52 -12.16 4.31
C ALA A 63 3.55 -12.82 5.31
N GLY A 64 2.46 -12.14 5.65
CA GLY A 64 1.45 -12.67 6.57
C GLY A 64 0.61 -13.82 6.03
N ARG A 65 0.52 -13.96 4.70
CA ARG A 65 -0.13 -15.10 4.03
C ARG A 65 0.81 -16.31 3.90
N GLY A 66 2.12 -16.11 4.04
CA GLY A 66 3.12 -17.15 3.82
C GLY A 66 3.35 -17.49 2.34
N VAL A 67 3.13 -16.51 1.45
CA VAL A 67 3.35 -16.61 0.00
C VAL A 67 4.59 -15.82 -0.41
#